data_AF-A0A0K1Q9E0-F1
#
_entry.id   AF-A0A0K1Q9E0-F1
#
_cell.length_a   1.000
_cell.length_b   1.000
_cell.length_c   1.000
_cell.angle_alpha   90.00
_cell.angle_beta   90.00
_cell.angle_gamma   90.00
#
_symmetry.space_group_name_H-M   'P 1'
#
loop_
_entity.id
_entity.type
_entity.pdbx_description
1 polymer ?
#
loop_
_entity_poly.entity_id
_entity_poly.type
_entity_poly.pdbx_seq_one_letter_code
_entity_poly.pdbx_strand_id
1 'polypeptide(L)'
;MSTSSSRMPVRAESLPSPPTAFRLVGPAAKNVRDRVAPFRRTFRDDGDAYAVALGTDDALDLTTVARALPDVTSVESGALVVLLPQIVPPPSLAVRVLVALGRGRTVSRALRCSALLAKGYTRIGAGIDPDTRADLVWGYAPTRS
;
A
#
# COMPACT_ATOMS: atom_id res chain seq x y z
N MET A 1 2.03 12.08 -44.37
CA MET A 1 1.00 11.87 -43.32
C MET A 1 1.72 11.39 -42.07
N SER A 2 1.95 12.26 -41.09
CA SER A 2 2.68 11.93 -39.86
C SER A 2 1.68 11.88 -38.70
N THR A 3 1.44 10.70 -38.15
CA THR A 3 0.64 10.52 -36.94
C THR A 3 1.49 10.91 -35.73
N SER A 4 1.32 12.15 -35.28
CA SER A 4 1.87 12.62 -34.00
C SER A 4 1.14 11.92 -32.87
N SER A 5 1.70 10.81 -32.39
CA SER A 5 1.24 10.11 -31.20
C SER A 5 1.58 10.97 -29.98
N SER A 6 0.65 11.85 -29.61
CA SER A 6 0.73 12.64 -28.39
C SER A 6 0.61 11.69 -27.19
N ARG A 7 1.76 11.23 -26.68
CA ARG A 7 1.83 10.60 -25.35
C ARG A 7 1.45 11.68 -24.34
N MET A 8 0.19 11.68 -23.93
CA MET A 8 -0.24 12.40 -22.72
C MET A 8 0.68 11.96 -21.58
N PRO A 9 1.41 12.89 -20.92
CA PRO A 9 2.14 12.54 -19.72
C PRO A 9 1.12 12.12 -18.67
N VAL A 10 1.13 10.84 -18.32
CA VAL A 10 0.42 10.35 -17.14
C VAL A 10 0.94 11.18 -15.98
N ARG A 11 0.13 12.11 -15.45
CA ARG A 11 0.50 12.89 -14.26
C ARG A 11 0.75 11.87 -13.16
N ALA A 12 2.01 11.69 -12.80
CA ALA A 12 2.35 11.00 -11.56
C ALA A 12 1.71 11.81 -10.43
N GLU A 13 0.70 11.24 -9.78
CA GLU A 13 0.09 11.87 -8.62
C GLU A 13 1.18 12.06 -7.55
N SER A 14 1.32 13.28 -7.06
CA SER A 14 2.30 13.60 -6.02
C SER A 14 1.98 12.81 -4.76
N LEU A 15 3.02 12.44 -4.01
CA LEU A 15 2.84 11.82 -2.69
C LEU A 15 1.83 12.61 -1.85
N PRO A 16 0.95 11.92 -1.12
CA PRO A 16 0.01 12.60 -0.24
C PRO A 16 0.80 13.31 0.87
N SER A 17 0.19 14.34 1.45
CA SER A 17 0.77 14.96 2.64
C SER A 17 0.86 13.90 3.76
N PRO A 18 1.96 13.87 4.55
CA PRO A 18 2.13 12.86 5.59
C PRO A 18 1.00 12.97 6.62
N PRO A 19 0.22 11.90 6.86
CA PRO A 19 -0.83 11.93 7.85
C PRO A 19 -0.24 11.93 9.27
N THR A 20 -1.08 12.24 10.26
CA THR A 20 -0.66 12.36 11.65
C THR A 20 -0.34 11.00 12.26
N ALA A 21 -1.18 9.99 11.97
CA ALA A 21 -0.98 8.61 12.41
C ALA A 21 -1.53 7.61 11.39
N PHE A 22 -0.99 6.40 11.41
CA PHE A 22 -1.52 5.29 10.61
C PHE A 22 -2.13 4.22 11.50
N ARG A 23 -3.32 3.76 11.17
CA ARG A 23 -3.85 2.49 11.63
C ARG A 23 -3.29 1.38 10.75
N LEU A 24 -2.56 0.44 11.36
CA LEU A 24 -2.05 -0.72 10.65
C LEU A 24 -3.15 -1.78 10.51
N VAL A 25 -3.38 -2.25 9.29
CA VAL A 25 -4.43 -3.23 8.96
C VAL A 25 -3.94 -4.28 7.97
N GLY A 26 -4.79 -5.29 7.74
CA GLY A 26 -4.53 -6.40 6.82
C GLY A 26 -4.05 -7.67 7.53
N PRO A 27 -4.01 -8.81 6.80
CA PRO A 27 -3.81 -10.13 7.41
C PRO A 27 -2.46 -10.30 8.10
N ALA A 28 -1.44 -9.57 7.65
CA ALA A 28 -0.09 -9.63 8.20
C ALA A 28 0.26 -8.50 9.18
N ALA A 29 -0.70 -7.63 9.54
CA ALA A 29 -0.48 -6.48 10.41
C ALA A 29 0.24 -6.83 11.72
N LYS A 30 -0.20 -7.91 12.39
CA LYS A 30 0.41 -8.40 13.65
C LYS A 30 1.89 -8.78 13.56
N ASN A 31 2.39 -9.00 12.35
CA ASN A 31 3.77 -9.43 12.10
C ASN A 31 4.68 -8.26 11.68
N VAL A 32 4.12 -7.07 11.47
CA VAL A 32 4.88 -5.85 11.17
C VAL A 32 5.52 -5.36 12.46
N ARG A 33 6.75 -5.82 12.71
CA ARG A 33 7.53 -5.44 13.90
C ARG A 33 8.10 -4.02 13.77
N ASP A 34 7.28 -2.97 13.84
CA ASP A 34 7.68 -1.54 13.87
C ASP A 34 8.68 -1.05 12.79
N ARG A 35 9.02 -1.90 11.82
CA ARG A 35 10.19 -1.74 10.94
C ARG A 35 9.87 -1.02 9.65
N VAL A 36 8.60 -0.83 9.33
CA VAL A 36 8.15 -0.30 8.05
C VAL A 36 6.92 0.56 8.30
N ALA A 37 7.13 1.84 8.58
CA ALA A 37 6.06 2.82 8.60
C ALA A 37 6.15 3.71 7.36
N PRO A 38 5.04 3.92 6.62
CA PRO A 38 5.04 4.91 5.55
C PRO A 38 5.26 6.31 6.17
N PHE A 39 6.03 7.16 5.50
CA PHE A 39 6.29 8.55 5.91
C PHE A 39 6.99 8.72 7.27
N ARG A 40 7.75 7.73 7.75
CA ARG A 40 8.40 7.72 9.09
C ARG A 40 7.45 8.06 10.26
N ARG A 41 6.15 7.75 10.14
CA ARG A 41 5.16 7.99 11.21
C ARG A 41 5.01 6.79 12.14
N THR A 42 4.44 7.01 13.31
CA THR A 42 4.08 5.93 14.23
C THR A 42 2.73 5.32 13.86
N PHE A 43 2.60 4.01 14.06
CA PHE A 43 1.31 3.34 14.01
C PHE A 43 0.53 3.58 15.29
N ARG A 44 -0.78 3.80 15.16
CA ARG A 44 -1.72 3.92 16.26
C ARG A 44 -3.04 3.26 15.92
N ASP A 45 -3.69 2.69 16.92
CA ASP A 45 -5.00 2.06 16.74
C ASP A 45 -6.09 3.07 16.36
N ASP A 46 -5.90 4.36 16.59
CA ASP A 46 -6.85 5.45 16.27
C ASP A 46 -6.43 6.29 15.06
N GLY A 47 -5.48 5.80 14.24
CA GLY A 47 -5.01 6.52 13.05
C GLY A 47 -6.10 6.77 12.01
N ASP A 48 -6.07 7.98 11.43
CA ASP A 48 -6.98 8.50 10.40
C ASP A 48 -6.66 7.98 9.00
N ALA A 49 -5.40 7.55 8.78
CA ALA A 49 -4.97 6.88 7.56
C ALA A 49 -4.72 5.39 7.82
N TYR A 50 -4.86 4.57 6.79
CA TYR A 50 -4.66 3.13 6.87
C TYR A 50 -3.37 2.71 6.16
N ALA A 51 -2.56 1.88 6.82
CA ALA A 51 -1.44 1.19 6.20
C ALA A 51 -1.75 -0.31 6.10
N VAL A 52 -1.72 -0.86 4.89
CA VAL A 52 -2.07 -2.27 4.65
C VAL A 52 -0.81 -3.11 4.51
N ALA A 53 -0.67 -4.12 5.36
CA ALA A 53 0.39 -5.11 5.30
C ALA A 53 -0.12 -6.44 4.71
N LEU A 54 0.58 -6.94 3.70
CA LEU A 54 0.23 -8.15 2.96
C LEU A 54 1.11 -9.32 3.39
N GLY A 55 0.50 -10.49 3.61
CA GLY A 55 1.20 -11.74 3.82
C GLY A 55 1.57 -12.42 2.50
N THR A 56 2.23 -13.58 2.60
CA THR A 56 2.67 -14.36 1.43
C THR A 56 1.50 -14.78 0.54
N ASP A 57 0.39 -15.19 1.15
CA ASP A 57 -0.79 -15.70 0.43
C ASP A 57 -1.68 -14.57 -0.12
N ASP A 58 -1.54 -13.36 0.43
CA ASP A 58 -2.33 -12.19 0.04
C ASP A 58 -1.76 -11.47 -1.19
N ALA A 59 -0.57 -11.86 -1.63
CA ALA A 59 0.20 -11.19 -2.68
C ALA A 59 0.32 -12.01 -3.98
N LEU A 60 -0.50 -13.05 -4.12
CA LEU A 60 -0.42 -13.99 -5.25
C LEU A 60 -1.07 -13.42 -6.51
N ASP A 61 -2.22 -12.77 -6.37
CA ASP A 61 -3.01 -12.24 -7.48
C ASP A 61 -3.80 -10.98 -7.08
N LEU A 62 -4.49 -10.39 -8.06
CA LEU A 62 -5.26 -9.16 -7.86
C LEU A 62 -6.39 -9.34 -6.82
N THR A 63 -7.08 -10.47 -6.87
CA THR A 63 -8.26 -10.74 -6.06
C THR A 63 -7.89 -10.90 -4.59
N THR A 64 -6.80 -11.60 -4.31
CA THR A 64 -6.24 -11.79 -2.96
C THR A 64 -5.75 -10.47 -2.37
N VAL A 65 -5.02 -9.66 -3.13
CA VAL A 65 -4.61 -8.32 -2.67
C VAL A 65 -5.82 -7.43 -2.39
N ALA A 66 -6.80 -7.38 -3.29
CA ALA A 66 -8.01 -6.57 -3.12
C ALA A 66 -8.85 -7.02 -1.90
N ARG A 67 -8.87 -8.33 -1.60
CA ARG A 67 -9.54 -8.87 -0.41
C ARG A 67 -8.87 -8.43 0.89
N ALA A 68 -7.54 -8.32 0.90
CA ALA A 68 -6.77 -7.86 2.07
C ALA A 68 -6.97 -6.36 2.37
N LEU A 69 -7.50 -5.59 1.42
CA LEU A 69 -7.81 -4.17 1.63
C LEU A 69 -9.07 -4.00 2.50
N PRO A 70 -9.10 -2.96 3.35
CA PRO A 70 -10.33 -2.54 4.01
C PRO A 70 -11.46 -2.39 2.99
N ASP A 71 -12.69 -2.67 3.41
CA ASP A 71 -13.81 -2.37 2.55
C ASP A 71 -13.95 -0.86 2.38
N VAL A 72 -14.14 -0.41 1.14
CA VAL A 72 -14.26 1.02 0.81
C VAL A 72 -15.47 1.65 1.51
N THR A 73 -16.48 0.84 1.83
CA THR A 73 -17.69 1.30 2.51
C THR A 73 -17.56 1.38 4.04
N SER A 74 -16.56 0.71 4.61
CA SER A 74 -16.35 0.61 6.07
C SER A 74 -15.30 1.58 6.62
N VAL A 75 -14.54 2.23 5.74
CA VAL A 75 -13.61 3.31 6.08
C VAL A 75 -14.29 4.67 6.00
N GLU A 76 -13.72 5.66 6.71
CA GLU A 76 -14.21 7.04 6.64
C GLU A 76 -14.10 7.59 5.21
N SER A 77 -15.07 8.41 4.84
CA SER A 77 -15.10 9.04 3.52
C SER A 77 -13.88 9.94 3.33
N GLY A 78 -13.17 9.81 2.21
CA GLY A 78 -11.92 10.53 1.99
C GLY A 78 -10.71 9.97 2.74
N ALA A 79 -10.83 8.88 3.50
CA ALA A 79 -9.70 8.28 4.20
C ALA A 79 -8.59 7.82 3.24
N LEU A 80 -7.34 8.08 3.63
CA LEU A 80 -6.15 7.65 2.91
C LEU A 80 -5.85 6.19 3.24
N VAL A 81 -5.63 5.37 2.20
CA VAL A 81 -5.18 3.98 2.33
C VAL A 81 -3.86 3.81 1.58
N VAL A 82 -2.83 3.29 2.26
CA VAL A 82 -1.49 3.07 1.74
C VAL A 82 -1.18 1.57 1.75
N LEU A 83 -0.86 0.98 0.60
CA LEU A 83 -0.44 -0.42 0.49
C LEU A 83 1.09 -0.49 0.56
N LEU A 84 1.60 -1.17 1.57
CA LEU A 84 3.03 -1.37 1.74
C LEU A 84 3.59 -2.33 0.66
N PRO A 85 4.81 -2.09 0.14
CA PRO A 85 5.37 -2.91 -0.93
C PRO A 85 5.85 -4.28 -0.44
N GLN A 86 6.15 -4.43 0.85
CA GLN A 86 6.79 -5.62 1.40
C GLN A 86 5.78 -6.72 1.72
N ILE A 87 6.10 -7.96 1.36
CA ILE A 87 5.41 -9.13 1.85
C ILE A 87 5.93 -9.44 3.25
N VAL A 88 5.02 -9.56 4.21
CA VAL A 88 5.30 -9.81 5.62
C VAL A 88 5.01 -11.28 5.92
N PRO A 89 6.02 -12.15 5.84
CA PRO A 89 5.85 -13.56 6.15
C PRO A 89 5.54 -13.80 7.64
N PRO A 90 4.87 -14.92 7.98
CA PRO A 90 4.73 -15.33 9.38
C PRO A 90 6.10 -15.57 10.03
N PRO A 91 6.22 -15.40 11.36
CA PRO A 91 7.49 -15.57 12.05
C PRO A 91 7.96 -17.02 11.96
N SER A 92 9.05 -17.27 11.23
CA SER A 92 9.73 -18.57 11.18
C SER A 92 11.26 -18.41 11.13
N LEU A 93 11.99 -19.44 11.57
CA LEU A 93 13.47 -19.45 11.54
C LEU A 93 14.01 -19.37 10.10
N ALA A 94 13.40 -20.09 9.17
CA ALA A 94 13.77 -20.06 7.75
C ALA A 94 13.58 -18.65 7.14
N VAL A 95 12.49 -17.97 7.52
CA VAL A 95 12.21 -16.60 7.09
C VAL A 95 13.26 -15.62 7.64
N ARG A 96 13.71 -15.79 8.89
CA ARG A 96 14.77 -14.95 9.46
C ARG A 96 16.07 -15.04 8.67
N VAL A 97 16.44 -16.25 8.23
CA VAL A 97 17.62 -16.48 7.39
C VAL A 97 17.44 -15.85 6.01
N LEU A 98 16.28 -16.01 5.38
CA LEU A 98 15.97 -15.39 4.08
C LEU A 98 15.98 -13.86 4.13
N VAL A 99 15.43 -13.27 5.20
CA VAL A 99 15.48 -11.82 5.44
C VAL A 99 16.91 -11.36 5.69
N ALA A 100 17.71 -12.11 6.45
CA ALA A 100 19.13 -11.80 6.65
C ALA A 100 19.95 -11.86 5.34
N LEU A 101 19.52 -12.67 4.37
CA LEU A 101 20.09 -12.74 3.03
C LEU A 101 19.54 -11.67 2.06
N GLY A 102 18.75 -10.71 2.55
CA GLY A 102 18.23 -9.60 1.75
C GLY A 102 17.14 -9.96 0.74
N ARG A 103 16.57 -11.17 0.80
CA ARG A 103 15.59 -11.68 -0.18
C ARG A 103 14.14 -11.41 0.24
N GLY A 104 13.83 -10.16 0.59
CA GLY A 104 12.46 -9.73 0.84
C GLY A 104 11.62 -9.77 -0.45
N ARG A 105 10.49 -10.46 -0.45
CA ARG A 105 9.56 -10.44 -1.58
C ARG A 105 8.71 -9.16 -1.52
N THR A 106 8.48 -8.53 -2.67
CA THR A 106 7.67 -7.32 -2.78
C THR A 106 6.50 -7.52 -3.73
N VAL A 107 5.38 -6.85 -3.47
CA VAL A 107 4.22 -6.81 -4.36
C VAL A 107 4.44 -5.71 -5.40
N SER A 108 4.27 -6.05 -6.68
CA SER A 108 4.50 -5.09 -7.76
C SER A 108 3.59 -3.87 -7.64
N ARG A 109 4.11 -2.70 -8.03
CA ARG A 109 3.35 -1.44 -8.01
C ARG A 109 2.04 -1.57 -8.80
N ALA A 110 2.11 -2.14 -10.01
CA ALA A 110 0.94 -2.32 -10.86
C ALA A 110 -0.15 -3.14 -10.17
N LEU A 111 0.22 -4.24 -9.49
CA LEU A 111 -0.74 -5.08 -8.78
C LEU A 111 -1.40 -4.34 -7.62
N ARG A 112 -0.63 -3.57 -6.85
CA ARG A 112 -1.16 -2.75 -5.74
C ARG A 112 -2.11 -1.65 -6.24
N CYS A 113 -1.77 -0.95 -7.32
CA CYS A 113 -2.66 0.05 -7.91
C CYS A 113 -3.95 -0.58 -8.44
N SER A 114 -3.84 -1.70 -9.15
CA SER A 114 -5.00 -2.42 -9.66
C SER A 114 -5.90 -2.93 -8.54
N ALA A 115 -5.34 -3.36 -7.41
CA ALA A 115 -6.12 -3.83 -6.26
C ALA A 115 -6.92 -2.70 -5.61
N LEU A 116 -6.32 -1.51 -5.46
CA LEU A 116 -7.03 -0.32 -4.99
C LEU A 116 -8.20 0.03 -5.93
N LEU A 117 -7.94 0.03 -7.24
CA LEU A 117 -8.96 0.31 -8.25
C LEU A 117 -10.10 -0.72 -8.19
N ALA A 118 -9.76 -2.00 -8.15
CA ALA A 118 -10.74 -3.10 -8.09
C ALA A 118 -11.61 -3.04 -6.82
N LYS A 119 -11.07 -2.51 -5.73
CA LYS A 119 -11.80 -2.32 -4.46
C LYS A 119 -12.63 -1.04 -4.42
N GLY A 120 -12.52 -0.17 -5.43
CA GLY A 120 -13.30 1.06 -5.53
C GLY A 120 -12.65 2.30 -4.89
N TYR A 121 -11.36 2.25 -4.56
CA TYR A 121 -10.62 3.44 -4.15
C TYR A 121 -10.39 4.37 -5.35
N THR A 122 -10.28 5.66 -5.07
CA THR A 122 -10.11 6.72 -6.06
C THR A 122 -8.80 7.48 -5.82
N ARG A 123 -8.42 8.38 -6.74
CA ARG A 123 -7.19 9.20 -6.62
C ARG A 123 -5.96 8.36 -6.28
N ILE A 124 -5.75 7.34 -7.12
CA ILE A 124 -4.73 6.31 -6.92
C ILE A 124 -3.40 6.84 -7.43
N GLY A 125 -2.43 6.91 -6.52
CA GLY A 125 -1.08 7.34 -6.81
C GLY A 125 -0.03 6.31 -6.38
N ALA A 126 1.18 6.51 -6.88
CA ALA A 126 2.34 5.72 -6.51
C ALA A 126 3.61 6.57 -6.55
N GLY A 127 4.54 6.32 -5.63
CA GLY A 127 5.70 7.18 -5.44
C GLY A 127 6.69 6.62 -4.44
N ILE A 128 7.94 7.05 -4.55
CA ILE A 128 8.99 6.69 -3.60
C ILE A 128 8.96 7.68 -2.46
N ASP A 129 8.65 7.21 -1.25
CA ASP A 129 8.76 8.01 -0.04
C ASP A 129 10.23 8.44 0.16
N PRO A 130 10.56 9.74 0.18
CA PRO A 130 11.94 10.21 0.29
C PRO A 130 12.60 9.77 1.60
N ASP A 131 11.82 9.61 2.69
CA ASP A 131 12.35 9.39 4.03
C ASP A 131 12.65 7.92 4.33
N THR A 132 11.79 7.04 3.84
CA THR A 132 11.89 5.58 4.05
C THR A 132 12.40 4.84 2.82
N ARG A 133 12.47 5.52 1.67
CA ARG A 133 12.76 4.95 0.34
C ARG A 133 11.78 3.84 -0.09
N ALA A 134 10.64 3.70 0.59
CA ALA A 134 9.64 2.71 0.24
C ALA A 134 8.88 3.13 -1.03
N ASP A 135 8.65 2.17 -1.92
CA ASP A 135 7.74 2.35 -3.06
C ASP A 135 6.29 2.27 -2.56
N LEU A 136 5.70 3.41 -2.26
CA LEU A 136 4.34 3.52 -1.74
C LEU A 136 3.33 3.55 -2.88
N VAL A 137 2.20 2.89 -2.65
CA VAL A 137 1.00 2.97 -3.47
C VAL A 137 -0.13 3.37 -2.55
N TRP A 138 -0.95 4.33 -2.95
CA TRP A 138 -2.04 4.84 -2.13
C TRP A 138 -3.30 5.11 -2.94
N GLY A 139 -4.42 5.20 -2.24
CA GLY A 139 -5.69 5.64 -2.77
C GLY A 139 -6.56 6.22 -1.66
N TYR A 140 -7.66 6.84 -2.05
CA TYR A 140 -8.60 7.50 -1.15
C TYR A 140 -9.97 6.84 -1.23
N ALA A 141 -10.61 6.66 -0.07
CA ALA A 141 -12.01 6.30 -0.03
C ALA A 141 -12.83 7.41 -0.73
N PRO A 142 -13.83 7.08 -1.57
CA PRO A 142 -14.66 8.09 -2.21
C PRO A 142 -15.32 9.04 -1.21
N THR A 143 -15.38 10.32 -1.55
CA THR A 143 -16.17 11.31 -0.82
C THR A 143 -17.65 11.07 -1.08
N ARG A 144 -18.45 10.77 -0.05
CA ARG A 144 -19.91 10.69 -0.17
C ARG A 144 -20.44 12.12 -0.22
N SER A 145 -20.89 12.53 -1.41
CA SER A 145 -21.59 13.80 -1.65
C SER A 145 -23.01 13.78 -1.10
#